data_AF-A0A1Q5P460-F1
#
_entry.id   AF-A0A1Q5P460-F1
#
_cell.length_a   1.000
_cell.length_b   1.000
_cell.length_c   1.000
_cell.angle_alpha   90.00
_cell.angle_beta   90.00
_cell.angle_gamma   90.00
#
_symmetry.space_group_name_H-M   'P 1'
#
loop_
_entity.id
_entity.type
_entity.pdbx_description
1 polymer ?
#
loop_
_entity_poly.entity_id
_entity_poly.type
_entity_poly.pdbx_seq_one_letter_code
_entity_poly.pdbx_strand_id
1 'polypeptide(L)'
;MNIEVRLQDNMVLNATKEGYSASTLAEELNDQTKVMKAIGDVIVNLNTITVILPAERDSSLHNIELLLQQGTPLTAEVDPYVAASLAESLNDNKKVLLAIGDLVVNRRAVLRVTSKSA
;
A
#
# COMPACT_ATOMS: atom_id res chain seq x y z
N MET A 1 11.11 -6.93 9.87
CA MET A 1 9.75 -6.49 10.28
C MET A 1 8.75 -7.37 9.56
N ASN A 2 7.69 -7.79 10.24
CA ASN A 2 6.64 -8.60 9.64
C ASN A 2 5.67 -7.68 8.86
N ILE A 3 5.34 -8.07 7.64
CA ILE A 3 4.41 -7.37 6.76
C ILE A 3 3.36 -8.34 6.23
N GLU A 4 2.18 -7.83 5.96
CA GLU A 4 1.12 -8.52 5.23
C GLU A 4 1.12 -8.05 3.77
N VAL A 5 1.10 -8.98 2.84
CA VAL A 5 0.87 -8.74 1.41
C VAL A 5 -0.51 -9.29 1.07
N ARG A 6 -1.46 -8.41 0.77
CA ARG A 6 -2.83 -8.79 0.39
C ARG A 6 -2.98 -8.78 -1.12
N LEU A 7 -3.52 -9.87 -1.65
CA LEU A 7 -3.68 -10.10 -3.08
C LEU A 7 -5.13 -9.95 -3.52
N GLN A 8 -5.36 -9.79 -4.83
CA GLN A 8 -6.66 -9.57 -5.46
C GLN A 8 -7.70 -10.65 -5.15
N ASP A 9 -7.25 -11.88 -4.91
CA ASP A 9 -8.06 -13.05 -4.57
C ASP A 9 -8.39 -13.15 -3.06
N ASN A 10 -8.16 -12.07 -2.30
CA ASN A 10 -8.24 -12.01 -0.83
C ASN A 10 -7.22 -12.89 -0.09
N MET A 11 -6.23 -13.47 -0.78
CA MET A 11 -5.13 -14.16 -0.09
C MET A 11 -4.26 -13.15 0.66
N VAL A 12 -3.90 -13.50 1.89
CA VAL A 12 -2.95 -12.75 2.72
C VAL A 12 -1.69 -13.58 2.88
N LEU A 13 -0.57 -13.03 2.43
CA LEU A 13 0.75 -13.62 2.63
C LEU A 13 1.48 -12.84 3.73
N ASN A 14 2.08 -13.55 4.68
CA ASN A 14 2.96 -12.94 5.67
C ASN A 14 4.39 -13.03 5.18
N ALA A 15 5.13 -11.93 5.29
CA ALA A 15 6.53 -11.86 4.88
C ALA A 15 7.37 -11.10 5.89
N THR A 16 8.67 -11.36 5.89
CA THR A 16 9.65 -10.65 6.70
C THR A 16 10.51 -9.76 5.81
N LYS A 17 10.40 -8.44 5.96
CA LYS A 17 11.28 -7.45 5.28
C LYS A 17 12.02 -6.62 6.32
N GLU A 18 13.34 -6.67 6.27
CA GLU A 18 14.20 -5.76 7.05
C GLU A 18 14.19 -4.37 6.40
N GLY A 19 14.21 -3.32 7.23
CA GLY A 19 14.18 -1.93 6.74
C GLY A 19 12.92 -1.58 5.93
N TYR A 20 11.76 -2.11 6.33
CA TYR A 20 10.51 -1.79 5.64
C TYR A 20 10.26 -0.28 5.60
N SER A 21 10.12 0.24 4.39
CA SER A 21 9.74 1.61 4.08
C SER A 21 8.78 1.52 2.90
N ALA A 22 7.55 2.02 3.07
CA ALA A 22 6.53 1.95 2.03
C ALA A 22 6.96 2.72 0.77
N SER A 23 7.60 3.89 0.93
CA SER A 23 8.10 4.70 -0.19
C SER A 23 9.16 3.95 -1.00
N THR A 24 10.19 3.44 -0.33
CA THR A 24 11.26 2.68 -0.97
C THR A 24 10.74 1.41 -1.63
N LEU A 25 9.85 0.68 -0.95
CA LEU A 25 9.27 -0.55 -1.50
C LEU A 25 8.37 -0.25 -2.71
N ALA A 26 7.55 0.80 -2.67
CA ALA A 26 6.73 1.18 -3.83
C ALA A 26 7.60 1.50 -5.05
N GLU A 27 8.73 2.19 -4.87
CA GLU A 27 9.68 2.45 -5.95
C GLU A 27 10.30 1.17 -6.52
N GLU A 28 10.75 0.26 -5.65
CA GLU A 28 11.32 -1.05 -6.05
C GLU A 28 10.32 -1.90 -6.86
N LEU A 29 9.03 -1.84 -6.51
CA LEU A 29 7.97 -2.64 -7.11
C LEU A 29 7.40 -2.02 -8.39
N ASN A 30 7.60 -0.73 -8.67
CA ASN A 30 7.15 -0.11 -9.92
C ASN A 30 8.11 -0.27 -11.11
N ASP A 31 9.15 -1.09 -10.97
CA ASP A 31 10.02 -1.50 -12.06
C ASP A 31 9.23 -2.31 -13.10
N GLN A 32 8.83 -1.64 -14.19
CA GLN A 32 7.98 -2.21 -15.24
C GLN A 32 8.65 -3.32 -16.06
N THR A 33 9.95 -3.59 -15.87
CA THR A 33 10.65 -4.68 -16.55
C THR A 33 10.41 -6.04 -15.90
N LYS A 34 9.83 -6.08 -14.70
CA LYS A 34 9.65 -7.31 -13.91
C LYS A 34 8.20 -7.44 -13.47
N VAL A 35 7.62 -8.63 -13.67
CA VAL A 35 6.25 -8.95 -13.24
C VAL A 35 6.24 -9.69 -11.89
N MET A 36 7.32 -10.41 -11.59
CA MET A 36 7.51 -11.12 -10.32
C MET A 36 8.58 -10.40 -9.51
N LYS A 37 8.31 -10.16 -8.22
CA LYS A 37 9.27 -9.54 -7.29
C LYS A 37 9.29 -10.28 -5.97
N ALA A 38 10.47 -10.34 -5.37
CA ALA A 38 10.63 -10.75 -3.99
C ALA A 38 10.26 -9.58 -3.06
N ILE A 39 9.44 -9.85 -2.05
CA ILE A 39 9.08 -8.92 -0.99
C ILE A 39 9.44 -9.60 0.33
N GLY A 40 10.62 -9.31 0.86
CA GLY A 40 11.16 -10.11 1.95
C GLY A 40 11.45 -11.53 1.46
N ASP A 41 10.83 -12.51 2.10
CA ASP A 41 10.95 -13.95 1.84
C ASP A 41 9.86 -14.52 0.92
N VAL A 42 8.92 -13.71 0.42
CA VAL A 42 7.89 -14.15 -0.54
C VAL A 42 8.13 -13.64 -1.95
N ILE A 43 7.78 -14.43 -2.97
CA ILE A 43 7.79 -14.01 -4.38
C ILE A 43 6.34 -13.87 -4.85
N VAL A 44 6.00 -12.71 -5.40
CA VAL A 44 4.62 -12.38 -5.77
C VAL A 44 4.56 -11.73 -7.15
N ASN A 45 3.44 -11.96 -7.85
CA ASN A 45 3.11 -11.23 -9.07
C ASN A 45 2.57 -9.84 -8.71
N LEU A 46 3.27 -8.80 -9.17
CA LEU A 46 2.95 -7.41 -8.86
C LEU A 46 1.52 -7.02 -9.23
N ASN A 47 0.98 -7.59 -10.30
CA ASN A 47 -0.36 -7.27 -10.79
C ASN A 47 -1.47 -7.79 -9.87
N THR A 48 -1.14 -8.74 -9.00
CA THR A 48 -2.08 -9.33 -8.04
C THR A 48 -2.09 -8.61 -6.70
N ILE A 49 -1.08 -7.77 -6.42
CA ILE A 49 -0.98 -7.06 -5.15
C ILE A 49 -2.08 -6.01 -5.08
N THR A 50 -2.81 -6.01 -3.96
CA THR A 50 -3.80 -4.98 -3.63
C THR A 50 -3.21 -3.99 -2.62
N VAL A 51 -2.58 -4.50 -1.56
CA VAL A 51 -1.90 -3.68 -0.56
C VAL A 51 -0.79 -4.47 0.13
N ILE A 52 0.25 -3.76 0.58
CA ILE A 52 1.27 -4.24 1.51
C ILE A 52 1.24 -3.32 2.72
N LEU A 53 1.28 -3.90 3.91
CA LEU A 53 1.19 -3.18 5.15
C LEU A 53 2.02 -3.86 6.25
N PRO A 54 2.50 -3.12 7.25
CA PRO A 54 2.99 -3.71 8.48
C PRO A 54 1.97 -4.65 9.13
N ALA A 55 2.42 -5.78 9.68
CA ALA A 55 1.56 -6.69 10.44
C ALA A 55 1.11 -6.08 11.77
N GLU A 56 1.99 -5.29 12.38
CA GLU A 56 1.69 -4.52 13.60
C GLU A 56 1.58 -3.05 13.22
N ARG A 57 0.40 -2.46 13.47
CA ARG A 57 0.12 -1.05 13.19
C ARG A 57 -0.48 -0.39 14.42
N ASP A 58 0.06 0.78 14.76
CA ASP A 58 -0.55 1.63 15.78
C ASP A 58 -1.62 2.51 15.13
N SER A 59 -2.89 2.17 15.36
CA SER A 59 -4.01 2.91 14.79
C SER A 59 -4.24 4.29 15.39
N SER A 60 -3.53 4.66 16.46
CA SER A 60 -3.74 5.92 17.18
C SER A 60 -3.28 7.17 16.42
N LEU A 61 -2.33 7.02 15.49
CA LEU A 61 -1.78 8.12 14.70
C LEU A 61 -2.38 8.24 13.28
N HIS A 62 -3.24 7.30 12.88
CA HIS A 62 -3.79 7.28 11.53
C HIS A 62 -4.86 8.35 11.30
N ASN A 63 -4.56 9.29 10.40
CA ASN A 63 -5.42 10.44 10.06
C ASN A 63 -6.25 10.24 8.77
N ILE A 64 -6.10 9.11 8.09
CA ILE A 64 -6.91 8.76 6.91
C ILE A 64 -7.45 7.32 6.97
N GLU A 65 -8.53 7.10 6.23
CA GLU A 65 -9.11 5.80 5.91
C GLU A 65 -9.14 5.61 4.39
N LEU A 66 -8.66 4.46 3.92
CA LEU A 66 -8.67 4.00 2.55
C LEU A 66 -9.66 2.84 2.42
N LEU A 67 -10.62 2.98 1.51
CA LEU A 67 -11.46 1.87 1.10
C LEU A 67 -10.90 1.24 -0.17
N LEU A 68 -10.59 -0.05 -0.11
CA LEU A 68 -10.15 -0.84 -1.26
C LEU A 68 -11.32 -1.60 -1.88
N GLN A 69 -11.17 -2.04 -3.14
CA GLN A 69 -12.17 -2.85 -3.86
C GLN A 69 -12.60 -4.12 -3.11
N GLN A 70 -11.74 -4.64 -2.23
CA GLN A 70 -11.98 -5.83 -1.40
C GLN A 70 -12.81 -5.54 -0.13
N GLY A 71 -13.29 -4.30 0.02
CA GLY A 71 -14.29 -3.92 1.02
C GLY A 71 -13.77 -3.68 2.42
N THR A 72 -12.56 -4.12 2.78
CA THR A 72 -11.97 -3.85 4.10
C THR A 72 -11.34 -2.46 4.13
N PRO A 73 -11.81 -1.53 4.99
CA PRO A 73 -11.16 -0.25 5.18
C PRO A 73 -9.78 -0.44 5.82
N LEU A 74 -8.82 0.35 5.38
CA LEU A 74 -7.49 0.44 5.96
C LEU A 74 -7.24 1.86 6.44
N THR A 75 -6.43 2.00 7.47
CA THR A 75 -6.04 3.31 8.01
C THR A 75 -4.55 3.49 7.82
N ALA A 76 -4.14 4.72 7.57
CA ALA A 76 -2.74 5.11 7.44
C ALA A 76 -2.52 6.50 8.06
N GLU A 77 -1.28 6.78 8.43
CA GLU A 77 -0.83 8.12 8.81
C GLU A 77 -0.16 8.78 7.60
N VAL A 78 -0.64 9.96 7.22
CA VAL A 78 -0.06 10.78 6.15
C VAL A 78 0.17 12.18 6.68
N ASP A 79 1.43 12.58 6.86
CA ASP A 79 1.79 13.92 7.34
C ASP A 79 2.67 14.67 6.31
N PRO A 80 2.21 15.81 5.75
CA PRO A 80 0.86 16.38 5.86
C PRO A 80 -0.15 15.69 4.93
N TYR A 81 -1.39 15.51 5.38
CA TYR A 81 -2.48 15.06 4.50
C TYR A 81 -3.00 16.22 3.64
N VAL A 82 -2.71 16.17 2.34
CA VAL A 82 -3.27 17.09 1.33
C VAL A 82 -4.01 16.28 0.27
N ALA A 83 -5.35 16.37 0.27
CA ALA A 83 -6.21 15.57 -0.59
C ALA A 83 -5.88 15.72 -2.09
N ALA A 84 -5.56 16.93 -2.54
CA ALA A 84 -5.17 17.20 -3.93
C ALA A 84 -3.88 16.48 -4.34
N SER A 85 -2.83 16.57 -3.51
CA SER A 85 -1.54 15.91 -3.77
C SER A 85 -1.64 14.38 -3.74
N LEU A 86 -2.48 13.84 -2.85
CA LEU A 86 -2.74 12.40 -2.84
C LEU A 86 -3.52 11.96 -4.08
N ALA A 87 -4.50 12.76 -4.51
CA ALA A 87 -5.25 12.50 -5.74
C ALA A 87 -4.34 12.54 -6.98
N GLU A 88 -3.40 13.48 -7.07
CA GLU A 88 -2.39 13.50 -8.13
C GLU A 88 -1.55 12.23 -8.14
N SER A 89 -1.10 11.79 -6.96
CA SER A 89 -0.31 10.55 -6.81
C SER A 89 -1.09 9.32 -7.26
N LEU A 90 -2.38 9.22 -6.90
CA LEU A 90 -3.28 8.13 -7.32
C LEU A 90 -3.58 8.14 -8.83
N ASN A 91 -3.46 9.30 -9.48
CA ASN A 91 -3.64 9.44 -10.92
C ASN A 91 -2.34 9.30 -11.73
N ASP A 92 -1.18 9.17 -11.08
CA ASP A 92 0.09 8.94 -11.78
C ASP A 92 0.04 7.61 -12.54
N ASN A 93 0.07 7.70 -13.87
CA ASN A 93 -0.02 6.53 -14.74
C ASN A 93 1.29 5.73 -14.81
N LYS A 94 2.41 6.30 -14.36
CA LYS A 94 3.72 5.63 -14.35
C LYS A 94 3.87 4.65 -13.20
N LYS A 95 3.14 4.87 -12.11
CA LYS A 95 3.15 4.04 -10.90
C LYS A 95 1.85 3.26 -10.78
N VAL A 96 1.92 1.97 -10.47
CA VAL A 96 0.76 1.13 -10.14
C VAL A 96 0.65 0.99 -8.63
N LEU A 97 1.78 0.80 -7.96
CA LEU A 97 1.87 0.69 -6.50
C LEU A 97 2.34 2.03 -5.93
N LEU A 98 1.68 2.55 -4.90
CA LEU A 98 1.97 3.86 -4.33
C LEU A 98 2.15 3.74 -2.84
N ALA A 99 3.11 4.47 -2.30
CA ALA A 99 3.21 4.64 -0.86
C ALA A 99 2.15 5.63 -0.39
N ILE A 100 1.35 5.22 0.59
CA ILE A 100 0.40 6.07 1.30
C ILE A 100 0.63 5.83 2.79
N GLY A 101 1.38 6.72 3.43
CA GLY A 101 1.84 6.52 4.79
C GLY A 101 2.77 5.30 4.89
N ASP A 102 2.45 4.38 5.78
CA ASP A 102 3.13 3.09 5.97
C ASP A 102 2.63 1.99 5.02
N LEU A 103 1.66 2.28 4.14
CA LEU A 103 1.07 1.31 3.22
C LEU A 103 1.67 1.42 1.81
N VAL A 104 1.85 0.29 1.13
CA VAL A 104 2.03 0.26 -0.33
C VAL A 104 0.73 -0.22 -0.97
N VAL A 105 0.06 0.64 -1.72
CA VAL A 105 -1.31 0.40 -2.21
C VAL A 105 -1.32 0.35 -3.73
N ASN A 106 -2.03 -0.60 -4.31
CA ASN A 106 -2.32 -0.59 -5.73
C ASN A 106 -3.36 0.47 -6.04
N ARG A 107 -3.00 1.51 -6.82
CA ARG A 107 -3.88 2.64 -7.12
C ARG A 107 -5.20 2.22 -7.77
N ARG A 108 -5.18 1.12 -8.53
CA ARG A 108 -6.38 0.59 -9.22
C ARG A 108 -7.35 -0.08 -8.26
N ALA A 109 -6.89 -0.46 -7.07
CA ALA A 109 -7.73 -1.05 -6.04
C ALA A 109 -8.37 -0.01 -5.11
N VAL A 110 -7.95 1.25 -5.16
CA VAL A 110 -8.48 2.32 -4.28
C VAL A 110 -9.85 2.77 -4.79
N LEU A 111 -10.87 2.72 -3.91
CA LEU A 111 -12.21 3.23 -4.19
C LEU A 111 -12.41 4.65 -3.66
N ARG A 112 -11.96 4.91 -2.43
CA ARG A 112 -11.97 6.26 -1.83
C ARG A 112 -10.90 6.38 -0.75
N VAL A 113 -10.50 7.63 -0.50
CA VAL A 113 -9.72 8.02 0.67
C VAL A 113 -10.50 9.10 1.40
N THR A 114 -10.68 8.94 2.70
CA THR A 114 -11.36 9.90 3.57
C THR A 114 -10.44 10.27 4.72
N SER A 115 -10.37 11.56 5.06
CA SER A 115 -9.75 11.96 6.33
C SER A 115 -10.57 11.40 7.48
N LYS A 116 -9.89 10.80 8.46
CA LYS A 116 -10.46 10.64 9.80
C LYS A 116 -10.42 12.03 10.41
N SER A 117 -11.55 12.73 10.39
CA SER A 117 -11.73 13.93 11.19
C SER A 117 -11.41 13.56 12.65
N ALA A 118 -10.44 14.26 13.25
CA ALA A 118 -10.22 14.23 14.69
C ALA A 118 -11.45 14.76 15.43
#